data_AF-A0A6L3F6L8-F1
#
_entry.id   AF-A0A6L3F6L8-F1
#
_cell.length_a   1.000
_cell.length_b   1.000
_cell.length_c   1.000
_cell.angle_alpha   90.00
_cell.angle_beta   90.00
_cell.angle_gamma   90.00
#
_symmetry.space_group_name_H-M   'P 1'
#
loop_
_entity.id
_entity.type
_entity.pdbx_description
1 polymer ?
#
loop_
_entity_poly.entity_id
_entity_poly.type
_entity_poly.pdbx_seq_one_letter_code
_entity_poly.pdbx_strand_id
1 'polypeptide(L)'
;MIYSFIDRNRRFFNRLDFIALSFALVVLIGSLFIWNLVVDWHEEQLLAEQRRIVTAEFTPYGNALTGAINGRFALLSGLHAFTETNAQQSPEDFQTDFDNFASGLYANASGIRNFAVGPNGVNEYVFPLEGHESVLGHDLINDERPNVRADVQRAINNGNIVLSGPYELRQGGQAVIARQAVFKNGKFWGLVAMVLDMPPVISE
;
A
#
# COMPACT_ATOMS: atom_id res chain seq x y z
N MET A 1 81.14 -12.06 51.67
CA MET A 1 80.45 -12.70 50.53
C MET A 1 79.00 -13.07 50.93
N ILE A 2 78.17 -12.10 51.36
CA ILE A 2 76.77 -12.35 51.81
C ILE A 2 75.79 -11.29 51.22
N TYR A 3 76.27 -10.09 50.89
CA TYR A 3 75.44 -9.02 50.31
C TYR A 3 74.95 -9.27 48.87
N SER A 4 75.46 -10.27 48.15
CA SER A 4 75.06 -10.56 46.75
C SER A 4 73.86 -11.53 46.63
N PHE A 5 73.47 -12.21 47.71
CA PHE A 5 72.41 -13.24 47.65
C PHE A 5 71.01 -12.69 47.95
N ILE A 6 70.90 -11.67 48.80
CA ILE A 6 69.63 -11.05 49.21
C ILE A 6 69.02 -10.22 48.06
N ASP A 7 69.85 -9.57 47.25
CA ASP A 7 69.37 -8.73 46.13
C ASP A 7 68.91 -9.58 44.92
N ARG A 8 69.42 -10.80 44.78
CA ARG A 8 69.00 -11.75 43.73
C ARG A 8 67.61 -12.33 44.00
N ASN A 9 67.27 -12.60 45.26
CA ASN A 9 65.95 -13.12 45.65
C ASN A 9 64.85 -12.05 45.59
N ARG A 10 65.15 -10.78 45.93
CA ARG A 10 64.21 -9.66 45.77
C ARG A 10 63.86 -9.41 44.30
N ARG A 11 64.82 -9.55 43.38
CA ARG A 11 64.60 -9.42 41.93
C ARG A 11 63.82 -10.59 41.32
N PHE A 12 63.89 -11.80 41.89
CA PHE A 12 63.16 -12.97 41.38
C PHE A 12 61.68 -12.97 41.82
N PHE A 13 61.40 -12.60 43.07
CA PHE A 13 60.03 -12.40 43.56
C PHE A 13 59.31 -11.29 42.77
N ASN A 14 59.97 -10.15 42.55
CA ASN A 14 59.41 -9.07 41.75
C ASN A 14 59.10 -9.47 40.29
N ARG A 15 59.79 -10.48 39.73
CA ARG A 15 59.53 -10.97 38.37
C ARG A 15 58.33 -11.90 38.29
N LEU A 16 58.14 -12.78 39.28
CA LEU A 16 56.98 -13.68 39.34
C LEU A 16 55.68 -12.88 39.59
N ASP A 17 55.74 -11.89 40.48
CA ASP A 17 54.61 -11.00 40.75
C ASP A 17 54.25 -10.16 39.52
N PHE A 18 55.26 -9.71 38.75
CA PHE A 18 55.03 -8.99 37.50
C PHE A 18 54.37 -9.87 36.42
N ILE A 19 54.80 -11.14 36.29
CA ILE A 19 54.17 -12.09 35.36
C ILE A 19 52.72 -12.36 35.76
N ALA A 20 52.46 -12.61 37.05
CA ALA A 20 51.12 -12.82 37.56
C ALA A 20 50.20 -11.60 37.33
N LEU A 21 50.70 -10.38 37.55
CA LEU A 21 49.96 -9.14 37.27
C LEU A 21 49.69 -8.95 35.77
N SER A 22 50.66 -9.25 34.90
CA SER A 22 50.47 -9.16 33.45
C SER A 22 49.43 -10.16 32.95
N PHE A 23 49.44 -11.38 33.48
CA PHE A 23 48.44 -12.40 33.16
C PHE A 23 47.04 -11.98 33.64
N ALA A 24 46.91 -11.49 34.89
CA ALA A 24 45.66 -10.98 35.41
C ALA A 24 45.10 -9.81 34.58
N LEU A 25 45.96 -8.91 34.10
CA LEU A 25 45.58 -7.80 33.24
C LEU A 25 45.07 -8.29 31.87
N VAL A 26 45.73 -9.27 31.26
CA VAL A 26 45.28 -9.85 29.98
C VAL A 26 43.93 -10.53 30.14
N VAL A 27 43.72 -11.27 31.23
CA VAL A 27 42.43 -11.90 31.53
C VAL A 27 41.34 -10.84 31.73
N LEU A 28 41.65 -9.75 32.44
CA LEU A 28 40.72 -8.64 32.64
C LEU A 28 40.37 -7.94 31.32
N ILE A 29 41.35 -7.68 30.46
CA ILE A 29 41.10 -7.07 29.16
C ILE A 29 40.28 -8.02 28.27
N GLY A 30 40.61 -9.31 28.27
CA GLY A 30 39.87 -10.33 27.53
C GLY A 30 38.42 -10.48 28.00
N SER A 31 38.17 -10.43 29.31
CA SER A 31 36.81 -10.50 29.85
C SER A 31 35.99 -9.26 29.52
N LEU A 32 36.60 -8.06 29.57
CA LEU A 32 35.95 -6.83 29.11
C LEU A 32 35.66 -6.87 27.62
N PHE A 33 36.56 -7.40 26.80
CA PHE A 33 36.35 -7.53 25.37
C PHE A 33 35.18 -8.48 25.05
N ILE A 34 35.14 -9.66 25.69
CA ILE A 34 34.03 -10.61 25.56
C ILE A 34 32.72 -9.98 26.04
N TRP A 35 32.75 -9.24 27.15
CA TRP A 35 31.56 -8.54 27.66
C TRP A 35 31.00 -7.57 26.62
N ASN A 36 31.84 -6.74 25.99
CA ASN A 36 31.39 -5.82 24.94
C ASN A 36 30.78 -6.59 23.74
N LEU A 37 31.44 -7.66 23.27
CA LEU A 37 30.89 -8.49 22.18
C LEU A 37 29.52 -9.09 22.51
N VAL A 38 29.31 -9.53 23.75
CA VAL A 38 28.03 -10.08 24.21
C VAL A 38 26.97 -8.99 24.31
N VAL A 39 27.33 -7.81 24.82
CA VAL A 39 26.41 -6.66 24.95
C VAL A 39 25.94 -6.19 23.57
N ASP A 40 26.86 -6.00 22.62
CA ASP A 40 26.53 -5.57 21.26
C ASP A 40 25.59 -6.57 20.58
N TRP A 41 25.88 -7.87 20.69
CA TRP A 41 25.01 -8.93 20.17
C TRP A 41 23.63 -8.92 20.85
N HIS A 42 23.55 -8.64 22.15
CA HIS A 42 22.30 -8.63 22.89
C HIS A 42 21.43 -7.41 22.55
N GLU A 43 22.05 -6.25 22.37
CA GLU A 43 21.37 -5.01 21.95
C GLU A 43 20.77 -5.16 20.55
N GLU A 44 21.51 -5.77 19.60
CA GLU A 44 20.99 -6.08 18.27
C GLU A 44 19.79 -7.02 18.31
N GLN A 45 19.80 -8.05 19.18
CA GLN A 45 18.68 -8.98 19.34
C GLN A 45 17.44 -8.29 19.93
N LEU A 46 17.62 -7.45 20.95
CA LEU A 46 16.52 -6.71 21.59
C LEU A 46 15.87 -5.73 20.60
N LEU A 47 16.67 -5.01 19.82
CA LEU A 47 16.18 -4.11 18.77
C LEU A 47 15.51 -4.88 17.63
N ALA A 48 16.04 -6.05 17.25
CA ALA A 48 15.43 -6.91 16.25
C ALA A 48 14.06 -7.44 16.72
N GLU A 49 13.92 -7.81 17.99
CA GLU A 49 12.65 -8.28 18.55
C GLU A 49 11.59 -7.17 18.63
N GLN A 50 11.98 -5.96 19.06
CA GLN A 50 11.09 -4.79 19.03
C GLN A 50 10.62 -4.46 17.61
N ARG A 51 11.53 -4.52 16.63
CA ARG A 51 11.20 -4.32 15.21
C ARG A 51 10.32 -5.43 14.66
N ARG A 52 10.50 -6.68 15.11
CA ARG A 52 9.65 -7.81 14.73
C ARG A 52 8.23 -7.61 15.21
N ILE A 53 8.02 -7.15 16.44
CA ILE A 53 6.66 -6.88 16.96
C ILE A 53 5.96 -5.81 16.11
N VAL A 54 6.61 -4.66 15.88
CA VAL A 54 6.04 -3.59 15.05
C VAL A 54 5.80 -4.06 13.61
N THR A 55 6.74 -4.78 13.01
CA THR A 55 6.60 -5.23 11.61
C THR A 55 5.58 -6.36 11.47
N ALA A 56 5.49 -7.28 12.43
CA ALA A 56 4.51 -8.37 12.44
C ALA A 56 3.09 -7.86 12.70
N GLU A 57 2.94 -6.75 13.44
CA GLU A 57 1.66 -6.10 13.66
C GLU A 57 1.17 -5.38 12.40
N PHE A 58 2.03 -4.64 11.68
CA PHE A 58 1.61 -3.84 10.52
C PHE A 58 1.59 -4.58 9.18
N THR A 59 2.37 -5.64 9.00
CA THR A 59 2.44 -6.39 7.71
C THR A 59 1.09 -7.01 7.30
N PRO A 60 0.32 -7.65 8.21
CA PRO A 60 -0.99 -8.20 7.86
C PRO A 60 -1.98 -7.13 7.37
N TYR A 61 -2.00 -5.94 7.99
CA TYR A 61 -2.85 -4.83 7.54
C TYR A 61 -2.45 -4.33 6.15
N GLY A 62 -1.14 -4.19 5.89
CA GLY A 62 -0.64 -3.83 4.55
C GLY A 62 -1.05 -4.85 3.49
N ASN A 63 -0.87 -6.14 3.77
CA ASN A 63 -1.25 -7.22 2.86
C ASN A 63 -2.77 -7.28 2.64
N ALA A 64 -3.56 -7.11 3.70
CA ALA A 64 -5.02 -7.08 3.60
C ALA A 64 -5.51 -5.89 2.76
N LEU A 65 -4.93 -4.69 2.98
CA LEU A 65 -5.23 -3.51 2.19
C LEU A 65 -4.85 -3.69 0.71
N THR A 66 -3.65 -4.18 0.43
CA THR A 66 -3.21 -4.49 -0.93
C THR A 66 -4.13 -5.53 -1.58
N GLY A 67 -4.52 -6.58 -0.85
CA GLY A 67 -5.48 -7.57 -1.31
C GLY A 67 -6.84 -6.96 -1.64
N ALA A 68 -7.37 -6.11 -0.76
CA ALA A 68 -8.63 -5.42 -0.97
C ALA A 68 -8.59 -4.50 -2.20
N ILE A 69 -7.54 -3.66 -2.32
CA ILE A 69 -7.35 -2.77 -3.47
C ILE A 69 -7.24 -3.57 -4.77
N ASN A 70 -6.43 -4.63 -4.80
CA ASN A 70 -6.27 -5.48 -5.97
C ASN A 70 -7.60 -6.14 -6.38
N GLY A 71 -8.39 -6.60 -5.41
CA GLY A 71 -9.74 -7.10 -5.66
C GLY A 71 -10.62 -6.06 -6.34
N ARG A 72 -10.58 -4.81 -5.89
CA ARG A 72 -11.35 -3.72 -6.52
C ARG A 72 -10.87 -3.40 -7.93
N PHE A 73 -9.56 -3.38 -8.16
CA PHE A 73 -9.02 -3.17 -9.50
C PHE A 73 -9.38 -4.30 -10.46
N ALA A 74 -9.48 -5.54 -9.96
CA ALA A 74 -9.96 -6.66 -10.76
C ALA A 74 -11.42 -6.45 -11.21
N LEU A 75 -12.29 -5.95 -10.33
CA LEU A 75 -13.69 -5.62 -10.68
C LEU A 75 -13.76 -4.51 -11.75
N LEU A 76 -12.99 -3.44 -11.58
CA LEU A 76 -12.93 -2.35 -12.57
C LEU A 76 -12.36 -2.84 -13.91
N SER A 77 -11.36 -3.74 -13.87
CA SER A 77 -10.80 -4.37 -15.08
C SER A 77 -11.82 -5.26 -15.77
N GLY A 78 -12.65 -5.98 -15.00
CA GLY A 78 -13.78 -6.74 -15.54
C GLY A 78 -14.80 -5.86 -16.24
N LEU A 79 -15.18 -4.73 -15.61
CA LEU A 79 -16.09 -3.75 -16.22
C LEU A 79 -15.48 -3.09 -17.45
N HIS A 80 -14.18 -2.78 -17.44
CA HIS A 80 -13.45 -2.25 -18.58
C HIS A 80 -13.49 -3.23 -19.76
N ALA A 81 -13.14 -4.50 -19.54
CA ALA A 81 -13.16 -5.52 -20.58
C ALA A 81 -14.58 -5.79 -21.13
N PHE A 82 -15.58 -5.83 -20.25
CA PHE A 82 -16.99 -5.89 -20.64
C PHE A 82 -17.36 -4.70 -21.54
N THR A 83 -16.99 -3.49 -21.15
CA THR A 83 -17.32 -2.28 -21.90
C THR A 83 -16.63 -2.26 -23.26
N GLU A 84 -15.34 -2.59 -23.32
CA GLU A 84 -14.56 -2.60 -24.57
C GLU A 84 -15.10 -3.60 -25.61
N THR A 85 -15.56 -4.76 -25.14
CA THR A 85 -16.12 -5.81 -26.00
C THR A 85 -17.53 -5.50 -26.48
N ASN A 86 -18.33 -4.80 -25.67
CA ASN A 86 -19.73 -4.48 -25.95
C ASN A 86 -19.97 -3.06 -26.49
N ALA A 87 -18.95 -2.20 -26.56
CA ALA A 87 -19.01 -0.80 -27.00
C ALA A 87 -19.62 -0.53 -28.40
N GLN A 88 -19.90 -1.56 -29.20
CA GLN A 88 -20.53 -1.45 -30.53
C GLN A 88 -22.01 -1.85 -30.55
N GLN A 89 -22.55 -2.34 -29.42
CA GLN A 89 -23.96 -2.65 -29.28
C GLN A 89 -24.83 -1.41 -29.38
N SER A 90 -26.13 -1.61 -29.57
CA SER A 90 -27.09 -0.53 -29.40
C SER A 90 -27.10 -0.06 -27.93
N PRO A 91 -27.45 1.21 -27.64
CA PRO A 91 -27.54 1.69 -26.26
C PRO A 91 -28.50 0.86 -25.38
N GLU A 92 -29.59 0.36 -25.95
CA GLU A 92 -30.59 -0.44 -25.24
C GLU A 92 -30.06 -1.83 -24.85
N ASP A 93 -29.36 -2.49 -25.77
CA ASP A 93 -28.71 -3.78 -25.50
C ASP A 93 -27.58 -3.61 -24.48
N PHE A 94 -26.75 -2.57 -24.65
CA PHE A 94 -25.66 -2.28 -23.73
C PHE A 94 -26.16 -1.99 -22.32
N GLN A 95 -27.25 -1.22 -22.16
CA GLN A 95 -27.86 -0.96 -20.85
C GLN A 95 -28.26 -2.27 -20.15
N THR A 96 -28.94 -3.16 -20.88
CA THR A 96 -29.42 -4.43 -20.34
C THR A 96 -28.25 -5.32 -19.92
N ASP A 97 -27.23 -5.44 -20.76
CA ASP A 97 -26.04 -6.25 -20.47
C ASP A 97 -25.21 -5.62 -19.34
N PHE A 98 -25.10 -4.30 -19.30
CA PHE A 98 -24.41 -3.56 -18.24
C PHE A 98 -25.08 -3.78 -16.88
N ASP A 99 -26.40 -3.65 -16.79
CA ASP A 99 -27.11 -3.86 -15.52
C ASP A 99 -26.95 -5.29 -15.01
N ASN A 100 -27.03 -6.28 -15.91
CA ASN A 100 -26.81 -7.69 -15.57
C ASN A 100 -25.36 -7.94 -15.11
N PHE A 101 -24.38 -7.39 -15.81
CA PHE A 101 -22.97 -7.56 -15.46
C PHE A 101 -22.60 -6.83 -14.17
N ALA A 102 -22.99 -5.55 -14.05
CA ALA A 102 -22.70 -4.70 -12.91
C ALA A 102 -23.42 -5.17 -11.64
N SER A 103 -24.63 -5.72 -11.73
CA SER A 103 -25.30 -6.34 -10.59
C SER A 103 -24.54 -7.55 -10.06
N GLY A 104 -23.98 -8.38 -10.95
CA GLY A 104 -23.08 -9.48 -10.59
C GLY A 104 -21.80 -9.00 -9.89
N LEU A 105 -21.17 -7.93 -10.39
CA LEU A 105 -20.00 -7.33 -9.74
C LEU A 105 -20.34 -6.75 -8.36
N TYR A 106 -21.46 -6.04 -8.26
CA TYR A 106 -21.91 -5.35 -7.06
C TYR A 106 -22.29 -6.33 -5.94
N ALA A 107 -22.99 -7.42 -6.28
CA ALA A 107 -23.39 -8.43 -5.29
C ALA A 107 -22.21 -9.14 -4.61
N ASN A 108 -21.06 -9.21 -5.28
CA ASN A 108 -19.87 -9.91 -4.79
C ASN A 108 -18.83 -8.98 -4.14
N ALA A 109 -19.13 -7.68 -3.99
CA ALA A 109 -18.17 -6.70 -3.51
C ALA A 109 -18.79 -5.69 -2.54
N SER A 110 -18.29 -5.66 -1.29
CA SER A 110 -18.67 -4.67 -0.29
C SER A 110 -17.94 -3.33 -0.51
N GLY A 111 -18.48 -2.21 -0.04
CA GLY A 111 -17.82 -0.88 -0.08
C GLY A 111 -17.65 -0.30 -1.48
N ILE A 112 -18.47 -0.74 -2.44
CA ILE A 112 -18.67 -0.09 -3.73
C ILE A 112 -19.99 0.66 -3.64
N ARG A 113 -19.99 1.95 -3.98
CA ARG A 113 -21.21 2.74 -4.07
C ARG A 113 -21.92 2.52 -5.39
N ASN A 114 -21.18 2.69 -6.48
CA ASN A 114 -21.68 2.49 -7.83
C ASN A 114 -20.55 2.22 -8.83
N PHE A 115 -20.95 1.62 -9.95
CA PHE A 115 -20.21 1.57 -11.19
C PHE A 115 -20.84 2.54 -12.18
N ALA A 116 -20.01 3.13 -13.05
CA ALA A 116 -20.49 3.96 -14.13
C ALA A 116 -19.71 3.70 -15.42
N VAL A 117 -20.39 3.77 -16.55
CA VAL A 117 -19.80 3.81 -17.89
C VAL A 117 -20.22 5.11 -18.54
N GLY A 118 -19.23 5.84 -19.05
CA GLY A 118 -19.43 7.12 -19.69
C GLY A 118 -18.86 7.18 -21.10
N PRO A 119 -19.64 6.85 -22.14
CA PRO A 119 -19.28 7.11 -23.52
C PRO A 119 -18.93 8.58 -23.71
N ASN A 120 -17.86 8.87 -24.47
CA ASN A 120 -17.32 10.22 -24.67
C ASN A 120 -16.99 10.99 -23.37
N GLY A 121 -16.94 10.30 -22.22
CA GLY A 121 -16.71 10.89 -20.91
C GLY A 121 -17.95 11.46 -20.22
N VAL A 122 -19.15 11.21 -20.74
CA VAL A 122 -20.43 11.54 -20.08
C VAL A 122 -21.01 10.27 -19.50
N ASN A 123 -21.24 10.20 -18.19
CA ASN A 123 -21.78 9.00 -17.55
C ASN A 123 -23.21 8.72 -18.05
N GLU A 124 -23.39 7.65 -18.82
CA GLU A 124 -24.70 7.27 -19.38
C GLU A 124 -25.27 6.00 -18.73
N TYR A 125 -24.40 5.15 -18.16
CA TYR A 125 -24.80 3.91 -17.50
C TYR A 125 -24.30 3.95 -16.07
N VAL A 126 -25.18 3.72 -15.09
CA VAL A 126 -24.86 3.78 -13.66
C VAL A 126 -25.58 2.64 -12.93
N PHE A 127 -24.84 1.89 -12.11
CA PHE A 127 -25.40 0.81 -11.31
C PHE A 127 -24.83 0.77 -9.88
N PRO A 128 -25.65 0.62 -8.83
CA PRO A 128 -27.11 0.74 -8.88
C PRO A 128 -27.52 2.20 -9.16
N LEU A 129 -28.56 2.39 -9.97
CA LEU A 129 -29.05 3.73 -10.29
C LEU A 129 -29.74 4.39 -9.09
N GLU A 130 -30.48 3.60 -8.31
CA GLU A 130 -31.18 4.07 -7.12
C GLU A 130 -30.20 4.70 -6.13
N GLY A 131 -30.42 5.98 -5.79
CA GLY A 131 -29.54 6.76 -4.92
C GLY A 131 -28.31 7.36 -5.60
N HIS A 132 -28.10 7.09 -6.90
CA HIS A 132 -26.97 7.58 -7.68
C HIS A 132 -27.38 8.34 -8.95
N GLU A 133 -28.62 8.81 -9.02
CA GLU A 133 -29.21 9.44 -10.21
C GLU A 133 -28.44 10.70 -10.63
N SER A 134 -27.80 11.40 -9.69
CA SER A 134 -26.97 12.57 -9.98
C SER A 134 -25.60 12.26 -10.61
N VAL A 135 -25.20 10.99 -10.69
CA VAL A 135 -24.03 10.57 -11.50
C VAL A 135 -24.41 10.52 -12.99
N LEU A 136 -25.67 10.23 -13.31
CA LEU A 136 -26.16 10.11 -14.68
C LEU A 136 -26.10 11.47 -15.40
N GLY A 137 -25.63 11.47 -16.65
CA GLY A 137 -25.43 12.65 -17.47
C GLY A 137 -24.24 13.53 -17.05
N HIS A 138 -23.43 13.10 -16.09
CA HIS A 138 -22.30 13.90 -15.62
C HIS A 138 -21.15 13.87 -16.64
N ASP A 139 -20.83 15.03 -17.21
CA ASP A 139 -19.69 15.24 -18.09
C ASP A 139 -18.39 15.38 -17.28
N LEU A 140 -17.54 14.35 -17.37
CA LEU A 140 -16.26 14.27 -16.68
C LEU A 140 -15.14 15.04 -17.41
N ILE A 141 -15.28 15.25 -18.72
CA ILE A 141 -14.30 15.98 -19.53
C ILE A 141 -14.38 17.47 -19.22
N ASN A 142 -15.60 17.99 -19.08
CA ASN A 142 -15.89 19.39 -18.79
C ASN A 142 -16.33 19.64 -17.33
N ASP A 143 -15.99 18.73 -16.40
CA ASP A 143 -16.31 18.90 -14.97
C ASP A 143 -15.80 20.25 -14.44
N GLU A 144 -16.57 20.94 -13.62
CA GLU A 144 -16.19 22.23 -13.02
C GLU A 144 -14.90 22.12 -12.18
N ARG A 145 -14.65 20.96 -11.57
CA ARG A 145 -13.53 20.68 -10.65
C ARG A 145 -12.25 20.37 -11.43
N PRO A 146 -11.20 21.22 -11.33
CA PRO A 146 -9.96 21.04 -12.12
C PRO A 146 -9.21 19.74 -11.84
N ASN A 147 -9.25 19.26 -10.60
CA ASN A 147 -8.65 18.00 -10.18
C ASN A 147 -9.35 16.79 -10.83
N VAL A 148 -10.68 16.80 -10.96
CA VAL A 148 -11.40 15.73 -11.66
C VAL A 148 -10.99 15.69 -13.13
N ARG A 149 -10.98 16.86 -13.82
CA ARG A 149 -10.52 16.94 -15.21
C ARG A 149 -9.08 16.45 -15.38
N ALA A 150 -8.19 16.79 -14.45
CA ALA A 150 -6.79 16.34 -14.48
C ALA A 150 -6.69 14.81 -14.35
N ASP A 151 -7.45 14.20 -13.45
CA ASP A 151 -7.47 12.75 -13.25
C ASP A 151 -8.03 12.02 -14.47
N VAL A 152 -9.12 12.55 -15.04
CA VAL A 152 -9.74 12.06 -16.27
C VAL A 152 -8.72 12.12 -17.42
N GLN A 153 -8.03 13.25 -17.58
CA GLN A 153 -6.99 13.38 -18.59
C GLN A 153 -5.83 12.42 -18.36
N ARG A 154 -5.43 12.16 -17.12
CA ARG A 154 -4.41 11.14 -16.81
C ARG A 154 -4.86 9.75 -17.27
N ALA A 155 -6.11 9.37 -16.97
CA ALA A 155 -6.67 8.09 -17.37
C ALA A 155 -6.71 7.94 -18.90
N ILE A 156 -7.10 9.01 -19.61
CA ILE A 156 -7.10 9.06 -21.07
C ILE A 156 -5.67 8.97 -21.63
N ASN A 157 -4.68 9.61 -21.00
CA ASN A 157 -3.32 9.64 -21.53
C ASN A 157 -2.56 8.32 -21.34
N ASN A 158 -2.78 7.63 -20.22
CA ASN A 158 -2.01 6.43 -19.87
C ASN A 158 -2.77 5.11 -20.12
N GLY A 159 -4.10 5.14 -20.28
CA GLY A 159 -4.94 3.95 -20.41
C GLY A 159 -4.99 3.04 -19.17
N ASN A 160 -4.34 3.46 -18.09
CA ASN A 160 -4.24 2.73 -16.83
C ASN A 160 -5.37 3.15 -15.88
N ILE A 161 -5.60 2.33 -14.85
CA ILE A 161 -6.48 2.70 -13.75
C ILE A 161 -5.88 3.91 -13.03
N VAL A 162 -6.67 4.98 -12.92
CA VAL A 162 -6.37 6.18 -12.15
C VAL A 162 -7.29 6.22 -10.94
N LEU A 163 -6.69 6.15 -9.76
CA LEU A 163 -7.37 6.36 -8.49
C LEU A 163 -7.42 7.85 -8.18
N SER A 164 -8.60 8.33 -7.80
CA SER A 164 -8.92 9.74 -7.60
C SER A 164 -9.59 9.90 -6.24
N GLY A 165 -9.15 10.84 -5.40
CA GLY A 165 -9.81 11.15 -4.14
C GLY A 165 -8.97 10.94 -2.87
N PRO A 166 -9.58 11.07 -1.67
CA PRO A 166 -11.02 11.21 -1.47
C PRO A 166 -11.57 12.56 -1.95
N TYR A 167 -12.66 12.52 -2.72
CA TYR A 167 -13.39 13.71 -3.15
C TYR A 167 -14.72 13.80 -2.42
N GLU A 168 -15.13 15.03 -2.10
CA GLU A 168 -16.52 15.32 -1.80
C GLU A 168 -17.35 15.05 -3.06
N LEU A 169 -18.26 14.09 -2.95
CA LEU A 169 -19.17 13.74 -4.02
C LEU A 169 -20.29 14.78 -4.12
N ARG A 170 -20.82 15.00 -5.33
CA ARG A 170 -22.07 15.77 -5.52
C ARG A 170 -23.27 15.14 -4.80
N GLN A 171 -23.17 13.84 -4.53
CA GLN A 171 -24.13 13.02 -3.78
C GLN A 171 -23.95 13.11 -2.25
N GLY A 172 -22.91 13.80 -1.79
CA GLY A 172 -22.53 13.88 -0.38
C GLY A 172 -21.54 12.81 0.06
N GLY A 173 -20.69 13.18 1.03
CA GLY A 173 -19.68 12.32 1.62
C GLY A 173 -18.40 12.19 0.80
N GLN A 174 -17.38 11.58 1.42
CA GLN A 174 -16.08 11.34 0.80
C GLN A 174 -16.00 9.96 0.17
N ALA A 175 -15.49 9.90 -1.05
CA ALA A 175 -15.27 8.66 -1.76
C ALA A 175 -14.00 8.70 -2.58
N VAL A 176 -13.42 7.52 -2.76
CA VAL A 176 -12.32 7.30 -3.70
C VAL A 176 -12.91 6.75 -5.00
N ILE A 177 -12.48 7.27 -6.13
CA ILE A 177 -13.01 6.92 -7.44
C ILE A 177 -11.89 6.35 -8.29
N ALA A 178 -12.03 5.11 -8.71
CA ALA A 178 -11.14 4.48 -9.67
C ALA A 178 -11.73 4.63 -11.07
N ARG A 179 -10.92 5.07 -12.04
CA ARG A 179 -11.36 5.26 -13.43
C ARG A 179 -10.37 4.67 -14.41
N GLN A 180 -10.84 4.22 -15.55
CA GLN A 180 -10.00 3.75 -16.65
C GLN A 180 -10.61 4.15 -17.99
N ALA A 181 -9.77 4.59 -18.92
CA ALA A 181 -10.20 4.91 -20.28
C ALA A 181 -10.39 3.64 -21.11
N VAL A 182 -11.49 3.62 -21.87
CA VAL A 182 -11.80 2.60 -22.87
C VAL A 182 -11.42 3.17 -24.23
N PHE A 183 -10.69 2.37 -25.01
CA PHE A 183 -10.30 2.72 -26.37
C PHE A 183 -10.94 1.76 -27.36
N LYS A 184 -11.30 2.27 -28.53
CA LYS A 184 -11.71 1.46 -29.68
C LYS A 184 -10.86 1.84 -30.88
N ASN A 185 -10.21 0.85 -31.49
CA ASN A 185 -9.33 1.06 -32.64
C ASN A 185 -8.26 2.15 -32.40
N GLY A 186 -7.71 2.18 -31.18
CA GLY A 186 -6.70 3.17 -30.76
C GLY A 186 -7.24 4.59 -30.51
N LYS A 187 -8.56 4.79 -30.54
CA LYS A 187 -9.21 6.07 -30.22
C LYS A 187 -9.97 5.99 -28.90
N PHE A 188 -9.96 7.07 -28.14
CA PHE A 188 -10.76 7.18 -26.93
C PHE A 188 -12.25 6.98 -27.27
N TRP A 189 -12.89 6.06 -26.56
CA TRP A 189 -14.33 5.76 -26.69
C TRP A 189 -15.12 6.30 -25.49
N GLY A 190 -14.56 6.16 -24.28
CA GLY A 190 -15.24 6.56 -23.05
C GLY A 190 -14.45 6.19 -21.80
N LEU A 191 -15.09 6.32 -20.64
CA LEU A 191 -14.53 5.99 -19.35
C LEU A 191 -15.38 4.93 -18.67
N VAL A 192 -14.73 4.03 -17.93
CA VAL A 192 -15.38 3.26 -16.87
C VAL A 192 -14.93 3.79 -15.52
N ALA A 193 -15.83 3.78 -14.55
CA ALA A 193 -15.58 4.26 -13.21
C ALA A 193 -16.21 3.34 -12.16
N MET A 194 -15.57 3.32 -10.99
CA MET A 194 -16.06 2.65 -9.80
C MET A 194 -15.85 3.60 -8.62
N VAL A 195 -16.93 3.88 -7.90
CA VAL A 195 -16.92 4.72 -6.71
C VAL A 195 -16.84 3.84 -5.48
N LEU A 196 -15.83 4.07 -4.67
CA LEU A 196 -15.51 3.32 -3.47
C LEU A 196 -15.87 4.13 -2.24
N ASP A 197 -16.57 3.48 -1.32
CA ASP A 197 -16.61 3.98 0.04
C ASP A 197 -15.20 4.06 0.59
N MET A 198 -14.86 5.20 1.18
CA MET A 198 -13.67 5.26 2.00
C MET A 198 -13.97 4.41 3.25
N PRO A 199 -13.21 3.32 3.50
CA PRO A 199 -13.29 2.67 4.80
C PRO A 199 -12.96 3.73 5.86
N PRO A 200 -13.65 3.76 7.02
CA PRO A 200 -13.17 4.54 8.15
C PRO A 200 -11.71 4.13 8.38
N VAL A 201 -10.77 5.07 8.25
CA VAL A 201 -9.34 4.79 8.45
C VAL A 201 -9.04 4.43 9.91
N ILE A 202 -10.04 4.51 10.80
CA ILE A 202 -9.93 4.13 12.21
C ILE A 202 -11.29 3.54 12.65
N SER A 203 -11.46 2.22 12.59
CA SER A 203 -12.31 1.46 13.53
C SER A 203 -12.30 -0.05 13.20
N GLU A 204 -11.16 -0.70 13.37
CA GLU A 204 -11.09 -2.08 13.88
C GLU A 204 -9.96 -2.15 14.92
#